data_AF-A0AAU2HAL3-F1
#
_entry.id   AF-A0AAU2HAL3-F1
#
_cell.length_a   1.000
_cell.length_b   1.000
_cell.length_c   1.000
_cell.angle_alpha   90.00
_cell.angle_beta   90.00
_cell.angle_gamma   90.00
#
_symmetry.space_group_name_H-M   'P 1'
#
loop_
_entity.id
_entity.type
_entity.pdbx_description
1 polymer ?
#
loop_
_entity_poly.entity_id
_entity_poly.type
_entity_poly.pdbx_seq_one_letter_code
_entity_poly.pdbx_strand_id
1 'polypeptide(L)'
;MRRTRTIIQALTTGTLLTVGVVVNSPAAQAITIPVACSEGALVAAINLANSTATSDTLVLASGCTYAMTAAHGGLTNALPVITTPVEMIGPATVTRTSLLPFRIAEVSATGSLTLTTSVAFTNGSAVGNGGGILNHGAVTLTRSSLSGNTATLNGGGLANADTPSGTAPAATFTRSPVQSNAALLDGGGIYNGLRGTLTVTGVSGSPLPVTGNTGSQGGGIAAVNSTATTLTQTAVTTNSALLNAGGVYRVGGTMTTTNAPISANTPNNCVGSTPAVPNCTG
;
A
#
# COMPACT_ATOMS: atom_id res chain seq x y z
N MET A 1 8.96 -68.68 -20.91
CA MET A 1 9.10 -69.31 -22.25
C MET A 1 7.97 -68.82 -23.15
N ARG A 2 8.30 -68.54 -24.41
CA ARG A 2 7.43 -68.08 -25.52
C ARG A 2 6.03 -68.70 -25.54
N ARG A 3 5.01 -67.91 -25.89
CA ARG A 3 4.30 -68.02 -27.18
C ARG A 3 3.32 -66.87 -27.42
N THR A 4 2.98 -66.72 -28.69
CA THR A 4 2.68 -65.49 -29.43
C THR A 4 1.25 -65.54 -30.00
N ARG A 5 0.56 -64.37 -30.07
CA ARG A 5 -0.50 -63.89 -31.02
C ARG A 5 -1.78 -64.76 -31.21
N THR A 6 -2.98 -64.19 -31.27
CA THR A 6 -3.60 -63.61 -32.51
C THR A 6 -4.83 -62.74 -32.18
N ILE A 7 -5.04 -61.73 -33.02
CA ILE A 7 -6.05 -60.65 -32.98
C ILE A 7 -7.41 -61.13 -33.52
N ILE A 8 -8.51 -60.72 -32.88
CA ILE A 8 -9.79 -60.50 -33.57
C ILE A 8 -10.25 -59.08 -33.27
N GLN A 9 -10.38 -58.30 -34.35
CA GLN A 9 -10.91 -56.95 -34.36
C GLN A 9 -12.41 -56.98 -34.04
N ALA A 10 -12.82 -56.29 -32.98
CA ALA A 10 -14.18 -55.80 -32.84
C ALA A 10 -14.10 -54.27 -32.87
N LEU A 11 -14.51 -53.70 -34.00
CA LEU A 11 -14.66 -52.26 -34.18
C LEU A 11 -15.92 -51.84 -33.41
N THR A 12 -15.76 -51.45 -32.15
CA THR A 12 -16.81 -50.74 -31.41
C THR A 12 -16.34 -49.32 -31.16
N THR A 13 -17.07 -48.36 -31.72
CA THR A 13 -16.93 -46.93 -31.42
C THR A 13 -17.37 -46.71 -29.97
N GLY A 14 -16.48 -46.98 -29.04
CA GLY A 14 -16.61 -46.63 -27.63
C GLY A 14 -16.14 -45.21 -27.41
N THR A 15 -17.09 -44.28 -27.25
CA THR A 15 -16.83 -42.94 -26.74
C THR A 15 -16.19 -43.06 -25.36
N LEU A 16 -14.90 -42.73 -25.27
CA LEU A 16 -14.20 -42.52 -24.01
C LEU A 16 -14.79 -41.28 -23.34
N LEU A 17 -15.72 -41.49 -22.40
CA LEU A 17 -16.06 -40.51 -21.38
C LEU A 17 -14.84 -40.34 -20.48
N THR A 18 -14.03 -39.34 -20.76
CA THR A 18 -13.04 -38.83 -19.83
C THR A 18 -13.79 -38.31 -18.60
N VAL A 19 -13.86 -39.12 -17.54
CA VAL A 19 -14.20 -38.61 -16.21
C VAL A 19 -13.02 -37.72 -15.81
N GLY A 20 -13.15 -36.43 -16.11
CA GLY A 20 -12.28 -35.42 -15.55
C GLY A 20 -12.43 -35.52 -14.04
N VAL A 21 -11.39 -36.00 -13.36
CA VAL A 21 -11.27 -35.84 -11.91
C VAL A 21 -11.19 -34.34 -11.69
N VAL A 22 -12.31 -33.74 -11.31
CA VAL A 22 -12.33 -32.38 -10.80
C VAL A 22 -11.63 -32.48 -9.45
N VAL A 23 -10.31 -32.22 -9.46
CA VAL A 23 -9.60 -31.82 -8.25
C VAL A 23 -10.21 -30.48 -7.86
N ASN A 24 -11.25 -30.54 -7.03
CA ASN A 24 -11.66 -29.41 -6.23
C ASN A 24 -10.49 -29.13 -5.29
N SER A 25 -9.56 -28.28 -5.74
CA SER A 25 -8.63 -27.63 -4.81
C SER A 25 -9.50 -27.01 -3.72
N PRO A 26 -9.31 -27.36 -2.43
CA PRO A 26 -10.04 -26.68 -1.38
C PRO A 26 -9.77 -25.20 -1.56
N ALA A 27 -10.83 -24.40 -1.68
CA ALA A 27 -10.69 -22.96 -1.58
C ALA A 27 -9.94 -22.70 -0.27
N ALA A 28 -8.74 -22.15 -0.36
CA ALA A 28 -7.99 -21.73 0.81
C ALA A 28 -8.90 -20.82 1.63
N GLN A 29 -9.39 -21.33 2.77
CA GLN A 29 -10.21 -20.53 3.65
C GLN A 29 -9.27 -19.53 4.30
N ALA A 30 -9.50 -18.24 4.03
CA ALA A 30 -8.79 -17.18 4.72
C ALA A 30 -8.98 -17.34 6.22
N ILE A 31 -7.89 -17.52 6.98
CA ILE A 31 -8.02 -17.68 8.42
C ILE A 31 -8.25 -16.31 9.06
N THR A 32 -9.14 -16.26 10.05
CA THR A 32 -9.36 -15.05 10.86
C THR A 32 -8.57 -15.20 12.16
N ILE A 33 -7.63 -14.30 12.40
CA ILE A 33 -6.70 -14.32 13.52
C ILE A 33 -7.07 -13.14 14.45
N PRO A 34 -7.66 -13.38 15.64
CA PRO A 34 -7.85 -12.33 16.62
C PRO A 34 -6.49 -11.92 17.20
N VAL A 35 -6.19 -10.62 17.21
CA VAL A 35 -4.91 -10.09 17.67
C VAL A 35 -5.10 -9.38 19.00
N ALA A 36 -4.54 -9.93 20.08
CA ALA A 36 -4.53 -9.28 21.39
C ALA A 36 -3.82 -7.92 21.33
N CYS A 37 -4.15 -7.00 22.25
CA CYS A 37 -3.63 -5.64 22.26
C CYS A 37 -2.18 -5.57 22.77
N SER A 38 -1.22 -6.06 21.98
CA SER A 38 0.21 -5.95 22.27
C SER A 38 1.07 -6.01 21.01
N GLU A 39 2.26 -5.40 21.07
CA GLU A 39 3.27 -5.47 20.01
C GLU A 39 3.58 -6.92 19.61
N GLY A 40 3.88 -7.78 20.60
CA GLY A 40 4.22 -9.18 20.36
C GLY A 40 3.10 -9.97 19.70
N ALA A 41 1.83 -9.71 20.05
CA ALA A 41 0.69 -10.39 19.43
C ALA A 41 0.52 -10.00 17.96
N LEU A 42 0.67 -8.71 17.62
CA LEU A 42 0.60 -8.25 16.24
C LEU A 42 1.74 -8.83 15.39
N VAL A 43 2.97 -8.82 15.91
CA VAL A 43 4.14 -9.40 15.25
C VAL A 43 3.95 -10.90 15.02
N ALA A 44 3.47 -11.63 16.03
CA ALA A 44 3.20 -13.07 15.90
C ALA A 44 2.11 -13.38 14.87
N ALA A 45 1.04 -12.59 14.82
CA ALA A 45 -0.04 -12.75 13.86
C ALA A 45 0.44 -12.54 12.41
N ILE A 46 1.30 -11.53 12.18
CA ILE A 46 1.87 -11.30 10.85
C ILE A 46 2.84 -12.41 10.46
N ASN A 47 3.69 -12.88 11.37
CA ASN A 47 4.58 -14.01 11.09
C ASN A 47 3.79 -15.28 10.74
N LEU A 48 2.66 -15.51 11.42
CA LEU A 48 1.74 -16.60 11.09
C LEU A 48 1.14 -16.41 9.69
N ALA A 49 0.67 -15.21 9.36
CA ALA A 49 0.11 -14.91 8.04
C ALA A 49 1.15 -15.05 6.90
N ASN A 50 2.40 -14.68 7.16
CA ASN A 50 3.51 -14.87 6.23
C ASN A 50 3.94 -16.34 6.07
N SER A 51 3.49 -17.25 6.93
CA SER A 51 3.90 -18.67 6.89
C SER A 51 3.15 -19.49 5.84
N THR A 52 2.09 -18.94 5.24
CA THR A 52 1.25 -19.60 4.24
C THR A 52 1.07 -18.69 3.02
N ALA A 53 0.87 -19.25 1.83
CA ALA A 53 0.60 -18.45 0.64
C ALA A 53 -0.85 -17.91 0.59
N THR A 54 -1.67 -18.22 1.60
CA THR A 54 -3.10 -17.90 1.64
C THR A 54 -3.31 -16.49 2.19
N SER A 55 -4.45 -15.90 1.86
CA SER A 55 -4.83 -14.60 2.45
C SER A 55 -5.31 -14.81 3.87
N ASP A 56 -4.79 -14.04 4.82
CA ASP A 56 -5.22 -14.09 6.22
C ASP A 56 -5.78 -12.75 6.69
N THR A 57 -6.77 -12.80 7.57
CA THR A 57 -7.45 -11.62 8.14
C THR A 57 -7.12 -11.50 9.62
N LEU A 58 -6.47 -10.41 10.00
CA LEU A 58 -6.08 -10.07 11.35
C LEU A 58 -7.12 -9.12 11.94
N VAL A 59 -7.90 -9.60 12.90
CA VAL A 59 -8.89 -8.78 13.61
C VAL A 59 -8.19 -8.14 14.80
N LEU A 60 -7.88 -6.85 14.67
CA LEU A 60 -7.19 -6.10 15.70
C LEU A 60 -8.13 -5.84 16.88
N ALA A 61 -7.58 -5.84 18.09
CA ALA A 61 -8.33 -5.50 19.29
C ALA A 61 -8.91 -4.08 19.14
N SER A 62 -10.24 -3.97 19.23
CA SER A 62 -10.96 -2.73 18.98
C SER A 62 -10.47 -1.59 19.88
N GLY A 63 -10.14 -0.45 19.27
CA GLY A 63 -9.60 0.74 19.93
C GLY A 63 -8.16 0.62 20.43
N CYS A 64 -7.49 -0.51 20.20
CA CYS A 64 -6.14 -0.75 20.70
C CYS A 64 -5.12 0.19 20.03
N THR A 65 -4.11 0.58 20.80
CA THR A 65 -2.86 1.15 20.29
C THR A 65 -1.74 0.12 20.41
N TYR A 66 -1.33 -0.43 19.29
CA TYR A 66 -0.16 -1.30 19.15
C TYR A 66 1.10 -0.42 19.10
N ALA A 67 1.70 -0.20 20.27
CA ALA A 67 2.92 0.58 20.43
C ALA A 67 4.14 -0.26 20.05
N MET A 68 4.76 0.06 18.93
CA MET A 68 5.94 -0.62 18.40
C MET A 68 7.20 -0.02 19.01
N THR A 69 7.85 -0.80 19.87
CA THR A 69 9.05 -0.40 20.61
C THR A 69 10.34 -0.87 19.94
N ALA A 70 10.25 -1.89 19.10
CA ALA A 70 11.37 -2.44 18.33
C ALA A 70 11.00 -2.69 16.85
N ALA A 71 12.03 -2.94 16.04
CA ALA A 71 11.86 -3.37 14.66
C ALA A 71 11.79 -4.91 14.58
N HIS A 72 10.89 -5.44 13.76
CA HIS A 72 10.62 -6.88 13.61
C HIS A 72 10.75 -7.39 12.16
N GLY A 73 10.84 -6.50 11.17
CA GLY A 73 11.14 -6.84 9.77
C GLY A 73 12.57 -6.49 9.37
N GLY A 74 13.55 -6.91 10.17
CA GLY A 74 14.93 -6.42 10.12
C GLY A 74 15.11 -5.18 11.02
N LEU A 75 16.07 -4.31 10.69
CA LEU A 75 16.35 -3.11 11.49
C LEU A 75 15.48 -1.89 11.11
N THR A 76 14.65 -2.02 10.06
CA THR A 76 14.01 -0.88 9.41
C THR A 76 12.49 -0.85 9.52
N ASN A 77 11.87 -1.93 10.00
CA ASN A 77 10.42 -2.14 9.92
C ASN A 77 9.85 -2.54 11.28
N ALA A 78 8.83 -1.82 11.75
CA ALA A 78 8.10 -2.16 12.97
C ALA A 78 7.45 -3.54 12.82
N LEU A 79 6.80 -3.80 11.70
CA LEU A 79 6.20 -5.10 11.43
C LEU A 79 7.18 -6.00 10.66
N PRO A 80 7.06 -7.34 10.79
CA PRO A 80 7.67 -8.24 9.81
C PRO A 80 7.27 -7.83 8.39
N VAL A 81 8.18 -7.97 7.44
CA VAL A 81 7.89 -7.63 6.02
C VAL A 81 6.70 -8.46 5.56
N ILE A 82 5.68 -7.81 4.99
CA ILE A 82 4.48 -8.48 4.49
C ILE A 82 4.82 -9.15 3.17
N THR A 83 4.85 -10.48 3.15
CA THR A 83 5.24 -11.29 1.98
C THR A 83 4.07 -12.03 1.34
N THR A 84 2.94 -12.11 2.04
CA THR A 84 1.70 -12.78 1.64
C THR A 84 0.53 -11.79 1.74
N PRO A 85 -0.67 -12.13 1.25
CA PRO A 85 -1.84 -11.27 1.40
C PRO A 85 -2.31 -11.19 2.86
N VAL A 86 -2.33 -9.99 3.42
CA VAL A 86 -2.72 -9.71 4.81
C VAL A 86 -3.79 -8.63 4.84
N GLU A 87 -4.94 -8.92 5.46
CA GLU A 87 -5.93 -7.91 5.82
C GLU A 87 -5.86 -7.61 7.32
N MET A 88 -5.85 -6.33 7.70
CA MET A 88 -6.00 -5.88 9.09
C MET A 88 -7.31 -5.12 9.25
N ILE A 89 -8.13 -5.57 10.19
CA ILE A 89 -9.43 -4.97 10.50
C ILE A 89 -9.35 -4.27 11.85
N GLY A 90 -9.67 -2.97 11.84
CA GLY A 90 -9.73 -2.12 13.03
C GLY A 90 -11.12 -2.02 13.68
N PRO A 91 -11.35 -1.00 14.54
CA PRO A 91 -10.51 0.17 14.73
C PRO A 91 -9.27 -0.12 15.57
N ALA A 92 -8.08 0.34 15.14
CA ALA A 92 -6.84 0.22 15.91
C ALA A 92 -5.78 1.19 15.38
N THR A 93 -4.81 1.52 16.22
CA THR A 93 -3.62 2.31 15.83
C THR A 93 -2.37 1.45 15.95
N VAL A 94 -1.56 1.40 14.91
CA VAL A 94 -0.18 0.88 14.97
C VAL A 94 0.75 2.08 14.93
N THR A 95 1.54 2.27 15.97
CA THR A 95 2.36 3.47 16.14
C THR A 95 3.74 3.13 16.62
N ARG A 96 4.76 3.80 16.08
CA ARG A 96 6.12 3.70 16.61
C ARG A 96 6.25 4.58 17.84
N THR A 97 6.70 3.99 18.95
CA THR A 97 7.01 4.70 20.21
C THR A 97 8.50 4.64 20.58
N SER A 98 9.30 3.92 19.78
CA SER A 98 10.75 3.82 19.95
C SER A 98 11.47 5.15 19.69
N LEU A 99 12.68 5.31 20.24
CA LEU A 99 13.61 6.36 19.83
C LEU A 99 14.40 5.99 18.57
N LEU A 100 14.50 4.69 18.26
CA LEU A 100 15.16 4.23 17.05
C LEU A 100 14.24 4.44 15.82
N PRO A 101 14.79 4.83 14.66
CA PRO A 101 14.01 5.02 13.45
C PRO A 101 13.72 3.67 12.78
N PHE A 102 12.43 3.38 12.60
CA PHE A 102 11.94 2.37 11.68
C PHE A 102 10.58 2.78 11.11
N ARG A 103 10.24 2.34 9.90
CA ARG A 103 8.89 2.53 9.32
C ARG A 103 7.87 1.62 9.98
N ILE A 104 6.57 1.85 9.76
CA ILE A 104 5.55 0.94 10.29
C ILE A 104 5.53 -0.37 9.51
N ALA A 105 5.36 -0.32 8.18
CA ALA A 105 5.23 -1.51 7.36
C ALA A 105 6.07 -1.46 6.08
N GLU A 106 6.49 -2.64 5.64
CA GLU A 106 7.04 -2.88 4.31
C GLU A 106 6.26 -4.02 3.66
N VAL A 107 5.83 -3.81 2.42
CA VAL A 107 5.13 -4.82 1.61
C VAL A 107 6.05 -5.24 0.48
N SER A 108 6.40 -6.53 0.45
CA SER A 108 7.26 -7.09 -0.59
C SER A 108 6.53 -7.16 -1.94
N ALA A 109 7.28 -7.44 -3.02
CA ALA A 109 6.71 -7.59 -4.37
C ALA A 109 5.69 -8.72 -4.52
N THR A 110 5.65 -9.68 -3.58
CA THR A 110 4.65 -10.76 -3.53
C THR A 110 3.56 -10.52 -2.50
N GLY A 111 3.77 -9.57 -1.58
CA GLY A 111 2.84 -9.27 -0.50
C GLY A 111 1.72 -8.34 -0.92
N SER A 112 0.63 -8.39 -0.15
CA SER A 112 -0.38 -7.34 -0.20
C SER A 112 -0.88 -7.00 1.21
N LEU A 113 -1.11 -5.72 1.46
CA LEU A 113 -1.61 -5.24 2.73
C LEU A 113 -2.92 -4.49 2.53
N THR A 114 -3.99 -4.98 3.16
CA THR A 114 -5.30 -4.32 3.19
C THR A 114 -5.59 -3.83 4.60
N LEU A 115 -5.87 -2.54 4.77
CA LEU A 115 -6.25 -1.93 6.04
C LEU A 115 -7.71 -1.47 5.97
N THR A 116 -8.58 -2.04 6.81
CA THR A 116 -10.01 -1.73 6.80
C THR A 116 -10.53 -1.34 8.19
N THR A 117 -11.61 -0.55 8.21
CA THR A 117 -12.35 -0.25 9.46
C THR A 117 -11.50 0.55 10.48
N SER A 118 -10.94 1.68 10.06
CA SER A 118 -10.22 2.63 10.92
C SER A 118 -8.93 2.09 11.53
N VAL A 119 -8.10 1.44 10.71
CA VAL A 119 -6.70 1.18 11.08
C VAL A 119 -5.88 2.44 10.79
N ALA A 120 -5.08 2.88 11.76
CA ALA A 120 -4.21 4.05 11.62
C ALA A 120 -2.74 3.63 11.78
N PHE A 121 -1.89 3.99 10.81
CA PHE A 121 -0.44 3.85 10.92
C PHE A 121 0.18 5.22 11.18
N THR A 122 0.85 5.36 12.32
CA THR A 122 1.34 6.65 12.79
C THR A 122 2.76 6.64 13.33
N ASN A 123 3.41 7.81 13.28
CA ASN A 123 4.74 8.07 13.86
C ASN A 123 5.88 7.18 13.34
N GLY A 124 5.67 6.44 12.26
CA GLY A 124 6.74 5.71 11.58
C GLY A 124 7.86 6.67 11.16
N SER A 125 9.12 6.24 11.28
CA SER A 125 10.29 7.07 11.01
C SER A 125 11.34 6.28 10.25
N ALA A 126 11.41 6.46 8.94
CA ALA A 126 12.32 5.73 8.09
C ALA A 126 13.60 6.51 7.79
N VAL A 127 14.75 5.88 8.00
CA VAL A 127 15.96 6.22 7.26
C VAL A 127 15.87 5.53 5.89
N GLY A 128 15.21 6.18 4.93
CA GLY A 128 14.85 5.61 3.64
C GLY A 128 13.49 6.11 3.12
N ASN A 129 12.88 5.36 2.22
CA ASN A 129 11.57 5.67 1.61
C ASN A 129 10.41 5.07 2.41
N GLY A 130 9.28 5.74 2.60
CA GLY A 130 8.08 5.14 3.19
C GLY A 130 8.13 5.12 4.71
N GLY A 131 7.84 6.24 5.36
CA GLY A 131 7.82 6.34 6.83
C GLY A 131 6.70 5.52 7.47
N GLY A 132 5.50 5.61 6.90
CA GLY A 132 4.38 4.73 7.27
C GLY A 132 4.52 3.39 6.56
N ILE A 133 4.43 3.42 5.23
CA ILE A 133 4.45 2.23 4.38
C ILE A 133 5.48 2.38 3.25
N LEU A 134 6.36 1.39 3.10
CA LEU A 134 7.11 1.14 1.87
C LEU A 134 6.42 0.02 1.10
N ASN A 135 5.97 0.29 -0.13
CA ASN A 135 5.23 -0.67 -0.95
C ASN A 135 5.98 -1.03 -2.23
N HIS A 136 6.31 -2.32 -2.35
CA HIS A 136 6.78 -2.97 -3.57
C HIS A 136 5.73 -3.91 -4.18
N GLY A 137 4.64 -4.20 -3.46
CA GLY A 137 3.55 -5.07 -3.89
C GLY A 137 2.24 -4.28 -4.01
N ALA A 138 1.21 -4.70 -3.28
CA ALA A 138 -0.09 -4.05 -3.29
C ALA A 138 -0.52 -3.54 -1.91
N VAL A 139 -1.03 -2.31 -1.85
CA VAL A 139 -1.57 -1.70 -0.63
C VAL A 139 -2.97 -1.18 -0.89
N THR A 140 -3.93 -1.54 -0.03
CA THR A 140 -5.30 -1.03 -0.06
C THR A 140 -5.68 -0.47 1.31
N LEU A 141 -6.09 0.80 1.37
CA LEU A 141 -6.60 1.43 2.58
C LEU A 141 -8.06 1.80 2.38
N THR A 142 -8.97 1.23 3.16
CA THR A 142 -10.39 1.58 3.15
C THR A 142 -10.83 2.09 4.51
N ARG A 143 -11.16 3.38 4.59
CA ARG A 143 -11.51 4.07 5.84
C ARG A 143 -10.42 3.92 6.90
N SER A 144 -9.16 4.02 6.49
CA SER A 144 -7.95 3.86 7.32
C SER A 144 -7.06 5.09 7.14
N SER A 145 -5.97 5.26 7.88
CA SER A 145 -5.20 6.52 7.80
C SER A 145 -3.70 6.35 7.93
N LEU A 146 -2.97 7.28 7.30
CA LEU A 146 -1.54 7.46 7.46
C LEU A 146 -1.27 8.87 8.01
N SER A 147 -0.72 8.97 9.21
CA SER A 147 -0.42 10.29 9.78
C SER A 147 0.81 10.38 10.66
N GLY A 148 1.47 11.54 10.66
CA GLY A 148 2.64 11.79 11.50
C GLY A 148 3.87 10.95 11.12
N ASN A 149 3.89 10.33 9.93
CA ASN A 149 4.99 9.48 9.52
C ASN A 149 6.08 10.29 8.80
N THR A 150 7.34 9.92 9.00
CA THR A 150 8.51 10.64 8.48
C THR A 150 9.44 9.71 7.71
N ALA A 151 9.99 10.19 6.59
CA ALA A 151 10.98 9.50 5.77
C ALA A 151 12.15 10.43 5.41
N THR A 152 13.39 9.93 5.48
CA THR A 152 14.57 10.70 5.05
C THR A 152 14.76 10.70 3.52
N LEU A 153 14.01 9.89 2.79
CA LEU A 153 13.95 9.93 1.33
C LEU A 153 12.53 10.32 0.91
N ASN A 154 11.81 9.46 0.19
CA ASN A 154 10.51 9.77 -0.39
C ASN A 154 9.36 9.16 0.42
N GLY A 155 8.17 9.77 0.36
CA GLY A 155 6.94 9.17 0.88
C GLY A 155 6.91 9.11 2.41
N GLY A 156 6.59 10.21 3.09
CA GLY A 156 6.47 10.22 4.54
C GLY A 156 5.39 9.24 5.01
N GLY A 157 4.21 9.32 4.41
CA GLY A 157 3.11 8.38 4.64
C GLY A 157 3.30 7.08 3.86
N LEU A 158 3.38 7.18 2.54
CA LEU A 158 3.53 6.04 1.63
C LEU A 158 4.62 6.32 0.59
N ALA A 159 5.53 5.37 0.40
CA ALA A 159 6.34 5.25 -0.82
C ALA A 159 5.88 4.03 -1.62
N ASN A 160 5.25 4.29 -2.77
CA ASN A 160 4.81 3.29 -3.74
C ASN A 160 5.81 3.24 -4.89
N ALA A 161 6.87 2.45 -4.74
CA ALA A 161 7.96 2.42 -5.71
C ALA A 161 8.65 1.06 -5.71
N ASP A 162 8.86 0.50 -6.90
CA ASP A 162 9.48 -0.79 -7.11
C ASP A 162 10.96 -0.62 -7.51
N THR A 163 11.69 -1.71 -7.39
CA THR A 163 12.97 -1.91 -8.06
C THR A 163 12.76 -2.12 -9.57
N PRO A 164 13.69 -1.73 -10.46
CA PRO A 164 13.48 -1.77 -11.91
C PRO A 164 13.02 -3.12 -12.50
N SER A 165 13.29 -4.24 -11.83
CA SER A 165 13.00 -5.61 -12.29
C SER A 165 11.84 -6.32 -11.57
N GLY A 166 11.08 -5.62 -10.72
CA GLY A 166 10.03 -6.23 -9.90
C GLY A 166 8.61 -6.15 -10.45
N THR A 167 7.66 -6.48 -9.57
CA THR A 167 6.22 -6.31 -9.76
C THR A 167 5.87 -4.82 -9.63
N ALA A 168 5.12 -4.28 -10.58
CA ALA A 168 4.69 -2.89 -10.52
C ALA A 168 3.82 -2.65 -9.26
N PRO A 169 4.17 -1.67 -8.40
CA PRO A 169 3.54 -1.53 -7.10
C PRO A 169 2.24 -0.75 -7.26
N ALA A 170 1.20 -1.18 -6.54
CA ALA A 170 -0.13 -0.60 -6.62
C ALA A 170 -0.63 -0.14 -5.25
N ALA A 171 -1.19 1.06 -5.19
CA ALA A 171 -1.77 1.62 -3.98
C ALA A 171 -3.19 2.16 -4.26
N THR A 172 -4.18 1.73 -3.46
CA THR A 172 -5.57 2.17 -3.56
C THR A 172 -6.10 2.68 -2.23
N PHE A 173 -6.53 3.94 -2.19
CA PHE A 173 -6.95 4.65 -0.99
C PHE A 173 -8.40 5.06 -1.15
N THR A 174 -9.30 4.53 -0.32
CA THR A 174 -10.73 4.86 -0.32
C THR A 174 -11.15 5.42 1.02
N ARG A 175 -11.54 6.70 1.06
CA ARG A 175 -11.87 7.45 2.30
C ARG A 175 -10.77 7.35 3.37
N SER A 176 -9.52 7.34 2.93
CA SER A 176 -8.36 7.07 3.78
C SER A 176 -7.43 8.28 3.83
N PRO A 177 -7.56 9.17 4.83
CA PRO A 177 -6.83 10.42 4.85
C PRO A 177 -5.31 10.22 5.04
N VAL A 178 -4.53 11.11 4.42
CA VAL A 178 -3.06 11.15 4.53
C VAL A 178 -2.64 12.52 5.04
N GLN A 179 -2.20 12.57 6.31
CA GLN A 179 -2.10 13.83 7.02
C GLN A 179 -0.82 13.99 7.82
N SER A 180 -0.23 15.18 7.81
CA SER A 180 0.92 15.51 8.67
C SER A 180 2.11 14.56 8.52
N ASN A 181 2.33 14.03 7.33
CA ASN A 181 3.49 13.20 7.03
C ASN A 181 4.61 14.06 6.43
N ALA A 182 5.87 13.64 6.63
CA ALA A 182 7.04 14.38 6.18
C ALA A 182 8.01 13.49 5.38
N ALA A 183 8.54 14.02 4.30
CA ALA A 183 9.63 13.42 3.52
C ALA A 183 10.72 14.46 3.32
N LEU A 184 12.00 14.07 3.39
CA LEU A 184 13.08 14.99 3.06
C LEU A 184 13.20 15.23 1.55
N LEU A 185 12.79 14.25 0.74
CA LEU A 185 12.78 14.34 -0.73
C LEU A 185 11.34 14.47 -1.23
N ASP A 186 10.86 13.59 -2.09
CA ASP A 186 9.60 13.82 -2.80
C ASP A 186 8.42 13.14 -2.10
N GLY A 187 7.24 13.75 -2.20
CA GLY A 187 6.00 13.14 -1.72
C GLY A 187 5.92 13.11 -0.21
N GLY A 188 5.74 14.26 0.44
CA GLY A 188 5.63 14.34 1.90
C GLY A 188 4.55 13.41 2.46
N GLY A 189 3.39 13.40 1.81
CA GLY A 189 2.32 12.44 2.07
C GLY A 189 2.54 11.14 1.32
N ILE A 190 2.49 11.21 -0.01
CA ILE A 190 2.55 10.05 -0.89
C ILE A 190 3.59 10.27 -1.98
N TYR A 191 4.51 9.33 -2.12
CA TYR A 191 5.37 9.20 -3.28
C TYR A 191 4.90 8.03 -4.15
N ASN A 192 4.51 8.31 -5.39
CA ASN A 192 4.20 7.31 -6.41
C ASN A 192 5.33 7.33 -7.45
N GLY A 193 6.26 6.39 -7.31
CA GLY A 193 7.50 6.34 -8.08
C GLY A 193 7.39 5.50 -9.34
N LEU A 194 8.56 5.08 -9.84
CA LEU A 194 8.72 4.31 -11.06
C LEU A 194 7.77 3.11 -11.13
N ARG A 195 7.03 3.01 -12.25
CA ARG A 195 6.03 1.95 -12.54
C ARG A 195 4.85 1.89 -11.56
N GLY A 196 4.81 2.75 -10.55
CA GLY A 196 3.76 2.78 -9.54
C GLY A 196 2.40 3.16 -10.11
N THR A 197 1.36 2.54 -9.58
CA THR A 197 -0.04 2.92 -9.81
C THR A 197 -0.66 3.38 -8.50
N LEU A 198 -1.19 4.60 -8.49
CA LEU A 198 -1.88 5.17 -7.33
C LEU A 198 -3.31 5.53 -7.70
N THR A 199 -4.28 5.08 -6.90
CA THR A 199 -5.67 5.52 -6.96
C THR A 199 -6.11 6.06 -5.59
N VAL A 200 -6.54 7.31 -5.54
CA VAL A 200 -7.05 7.97 -4.34
C VAL A 200 -8.47 8.43 -4.60
N THR A 201 -9.40 7.94 -3.78
CA THR A 201 -10.84 8.14 -3.98
C THR A 201 -11.51 8.55 -2.68
N GLY A 202 -12.08 9.76 -2.66
CA GLY A 202 -13.02 10.19 -1.63
C GLY A 202 -14.46 9.88 -2.00
N VAL A 203 -15.38 10.66 -1.45
CA VAL A 203 -16.79 10.59 -1.82
C VAL A 203 -17.29 11.94 -2.26
N SER A 204 -18.33 11.93 -3.10
CA SER A 204 -19.01 13.17 -3.48
C SER A 204 -19.46 13.93 -2.23
N GLY A 205 -19.09 15.21 -2.13
CA GLY A 205 -19.40 16.08 -0.98
C GLY A 205 -18.47 15.93 0.23
N SER A 206 -17.60 14.91 0.28
CA SER A 206 -16.58 14.76 1.32
C SER A 206 -15.30 14.21 0.66
N PRO A 207 -14.52 15.10 0.02
CA PRO A 207 -13.30 14.67 -0.64
C PRO A 207 -12.29 14.12 0.36
N LEU A 208 -11.51 13.12 -0.05
CA LEU A 208 -10.46 12.53 0.77
C LEU A 208 -9.36 13.57 1.01
N PRO A 209 -8.99 13.89 2.26
CA PRO A 209 -7.99 14.90 2.51
C PRO A 209 -6.57 14.33 2.46
N VAL A 210 -5.73 14.94 1.62
CA VAL A 210 -4.26 14.83 1.64
C VAL A 210 -3.74 16.19 2.08
N THR A 211 -3.40 16.32 3.37
CA THR A 211 -3.22 17.63 4.01
C THR A 211 -2.11 17.71 5.05
N GLY A 212 -1.50 18.88 5.21
CA GLY A 212 -0.46 19.12 6.22
C GLY A 212 0.82 18.35 5.99
N ASN A 213 1.01 17.76 4.80
CA ASN A 213 2.19 16.98 4.51
C ASN A 213 3.34 17.88 4.01
N THR A 214 4.57 17.50 4.33
CA THR A 214 5.77 18.30 4.01
C THR A 214 6.78 17.48 3.20
N GLY A 215 7.24 18.02 2.07
CA GLY A 215 8.26 17.40 1.21
C GLY A 215 9.32 18.42 0.76
N SER A 216 10.31 17.98 -0.02
CA SER A 216 11.12 18.87 -0.85
C SER A 216 10.38 19.26 -2.13
N GLN A 217 9.73 18.28 -2.77
CA GLN A 217 8.80 18.49 -3.88
C GLN A 217 7.56 17.62 -3.70
N GLY A 218 6.39 18.12 -4.09
CA GLY A 218 5.15 17.36 -3.94
C GLY A 218 4.83 17.15 -2.47
N GLY A 219 4.67 18.23 -1.70
CA GLY A 219 4.42 18.16 -0.26
C GLY A 219 3.28 17.20 0.08
N GLY A 220 2.18 17.27 -0.67
CA GLY A 220 1.10 16.29 -0.61
C GLY A 220 1.45 15.00 -1.35
N ILE A 221 1.59 15.09 -2.68
CA ILE A 221 1.81 13.95 -3.57
C ILE A 221 2.94 14.25 -4.55
N ALA A 222 3.86 13.31 -4.72
CA ALA A 222 4.79 13.31 -5.85
C ALA A 222 4.58 12.08 -6.73
N ALA A 223 4.37 12.29 -8.02
CA ALA A 223 4.22 11.25 -9.04
C ALA A 223 5.39 11.33 -10.03
N VAL A 224 6.39 10.47 -9.86
CA VAL A 224 7.67 10.54 -10.58
C VAL A 224 7.89 9.26 -11.36
N ASN A 225 7.80 9.33 -12.69
CA ASN A 225 7.89 8.20 -13.62
C ASN A 225 6.93 7.04 -13.29
N SER A 226 5.82 7.36 -12.63
CA SER A 226 4.75 6.42 -12.33
C SER A 226 4.03 5.96 -13.59
N THR A 227 3.40 4.79 -13.57
CA THR A 227 2.52 4.36 -14.65
C THR A 227 1.27 5.24 -14.70
N ALA A 228 0.60 5.38 -13.54
CA ALA A 228 -0.63 6.14 -13.43
C ALA A 228 -0.85 6.69 -12.01
N THR A 229 -1.44 7.88 -11.94
CA THR A 229 -1.95 8.49 -10.70
C THR A 229 -3.37 9.01 -10.93
N THR A 230 -4.35 8.46 -10.21
CA THR A 230 -5.76 8.85 -10.33
C THR A 230 -6.25 9.44 -9.02
N LEU A 231 -6.71 10.69 -9.06
CA LEU A 231 -7.30 11.40 -7.93
C LEU A 231 -8.77 11.67 -8.24
N THR A 232 -9.68 11.06 -7.47
CA THR A 232 -11.12 11.27 -7.60
C THR A 232 -11.68 11.75 -6.27
N GLN A 233 -12.41 12.86 -6.25
CA GLN A 233 -12.98 13.43 -5.02
C GLN A 233 -11.90 13.53 -3.92
N THR A 234 -10.75 14.13 -4.24
CA THR A 234 -9.57 14.14 -3.36
C THR A 234 -9.07 15.57 -3.20
N ALA A 235 -9.02 16.07 -1.98
CA ALA A 235 -8.56 17.42 -1.69
C ALA A 235 -7.08 17.39 -1.29
N VAL A 236 -6.20 17.92 -2.14
CA VAL A 236 -4.77 18.06 -1.85
C VAL A 236 -4.51 19.50 -1.43
N THR A 237 -4.54 19.74 -0.12
CA THR A 237 -4.58 21.11 0.42
C THR A 237 -3.66 21.30 1.61
N THR A 238 -3.17 22.53 1.81
CA THR A 238 -2.35 22.90 2.98
C THR A 238 -1.11 22.03 3.17
N ASN A 239 -0.53 21.55 2.06
CA ASN A 239 0.73 20.85 2.05
C ASN A 239 1.88 21.83 1.74
N SER A 240 3.08 21.49 2.18
CA SER A 240 4.27 22.32 2.04
C SER A 240 5.39 21.59 1.32
N ALA A 241 6.09 22.28 0.43
CA ALA A 241 7.32 21.82 -0.20
C ALA A 241 8.44 22.83 0.05
N LEU A 242 9.68 22.35 0.15
CA LEU A 242 10.85 23.23 0.23
C LEU A 242 11.14 23.94 -1.10
N LEU A 243 11.05 23.21 -2.22
CA LEU A 243 11.45 23.68 -3.53
C LEU A 243 10.25 24.09 -4.38
N ASN A 244 9.38 23.14 -4.74
CA ASN A 244 8.29 23.35 -5.69
C ASN A 244 7.12 22.41 -5.43
N ALA A 245 5.95 22.76 -5.98
CA ALA A 245 4.74 21.92 -5.94
C ALA A 245 4.41 21.46 -4.52
N GLY A 246 4.00 22.38 -3.67
CA GLY A 246 3.51 22.07 -2.33
C GLY A 246 2.40 21.03 -2.35
N GLY A 247 1.51 21.09 -3.35
CA GLY A 247 0.41 20.15 -3.51
C GLY A 247 0.83 18.88 -4.23
N VAL A 248 0.91 18.95 -5.57
CA VAL A 248 1.19 17.79 -6.43
C VAL A 248 2.37 18.09 -7.36
N TYR A 249 3.44 17.31 -7.22
CA TYR A 249 4.56 17.31 -8.15
C TYR A 249 4.44 16.15 -9.11
N ARG A 250 4.52 16.40 -10.42
CA ARG A 250 4.44 15.36 -11.45
C ARG A 250 5.64 15.42 -12.40
N VAL A 251 6.27 14.28 -12.61
CA VAL A 251 7.30 14.08 -13.63
C VAL A 251 6.97 12.82 -14.43
N GLY A 252 6.51 12.98 -15.67
CA GLY A 252 6.10 11.86 -16.51
C GLY A 252 4.82 11.15 -16.04
N GLY A 253 4.62 9.91 -16.52
CA GLY A 253 3.46 9.08 -16.19
C GLY A 253 2.12 9.60 -16.67
N THR A 254 1.03 8.87 -16.44
CA THR A 254 -0.33 9.39 -16.63
C THR A 254 -0.89 9.94 -15.33
N MET A 255 -1.69 11.00 -15.40
CA MET A 255 -2.39 11.55 -14.25
C MET A 255 -3.81 11.96 -14.63
N THR A 256 -4.77 11.57 -13.81
CA THR A 256 -6.19 11.92 -13.97
C THR A 256 -6.71 12.53 -12.67
N THR A 257 -7.36 13.68 -12.77
CA THR A 257 -7.94 14.38 -11.61
C THR A 257 -9.42 14.66 -11.89
N THR A 258 -10.31 14.15 -11.04
CA THR A 258 -11.76 14.33 -11.16
C THR A 258 -12.31 14.84 -9.84
N ASN A 259 -12.82 16.07 -9.80
CA ASN A 259 -13.26 16.73 -8.57
C ASN A 259 -12.20 16.67 -7.46
N ALA A 260 -10.95 16.91 -7.84
CA ALA A 260 -9.81 16.83 -6.94
C ALA A 260 -9.18 18.22 -6.78
N PRO A 261 -9.69 19.08 -5.88
CA PRO A 261 -9.13 20.41 -5.69
C PRO A 261 -7.69 20.30 -5.16
N ILE A 262 -6.75 20.95 -5.85
CA ILE A 262 -5.36 21.09 -5.43
C ILE A 262 -5.12 22.57 -5.18
N SER A 263 -5.16 22.99 -3.92
CA SER A 263 -5.18 24.40 -3.54
C SER A 263 -4.58 24.68 -2.17
N ALA A 264 -4.24 25.94 -1.89
CA ALA A 264 -3.68 26.38 -0.61
C ALA A 264 -2.42 25.61 -0.19
N ASN A 265 -1.57 25.22 -1.16
CA ASN A 265 -0.30 24.59 -0.88
C ASN A 265 0.86 25.61 -1.04
N THR A 266 1.96 25.39 -0.33
CA THR A 266 3.15 26.27 -0.32
C THR A 266 4.35 25.52 -0.88
N PRO A 267 5.21 26.11 -1.73
CA PRO A 267 5.18 27.49 -2.21
C PRO A 267 4.15 27.74 -3.32
N ASN A 268 3.60 26.67 -3.90
CA ASN A 268 2.59 26.71 -4.96
C ASN A 268 1.86 25.37 -5.03
N ASN A 269 0.82 25.25 -5.86
CA ASN A 269 0.04 24.03 -5.94
C ASN A 269 0.75 22.93 -6.74
N CYS A 270 1.13 23.21 -8.00
CA CYS A 270 1.71 22.20 -8.89
C CYS A 270 2.84 22.71 -9.80
N VAL A 271 3.35 23.92 -9.58
CA VAL A 271 4.37 24.52 -10.45
C VAL A 271 5.65 23.68 -10.42
N GLY A 272 6.29 23.55 -11.59
CA GLY A 272 7.45 22.68 -11.79
C GLY A 272 7.12 21.28 -12.28
N SER A 273 5.83 20.93 -12.37
CA SER A 273 5.39 19.63 -12.91
C SER A 273 5.50 19.55 -14.44
N THR A 274 6.09 18.47 -14.95
CA THR A 274 6.24 18.19 -16.38
C THR A 274 5.87 16.74 -16.70
N PRO A 275 4.75 16.47 -17.39
CA PRO A 275 3.76 17.43 -17.87
C PRO A 275 2.91 18.03 -16.73
N ALA A 276 2.21 19.12 -17.01
CA ALA A 276 1.37 19.81 -16.04
C ALA A 276 0.35 18.87 -15.37
N VAL A 277 0.04 19.15 -14.10
CA VAL A 277 -1.00 18.43 -13.35
C VAL A 277 -2.37 18.87 -13.87
N PRO A 278 -3.25 17.94 -14.29
CA PRO A 278 -4.58 18.30 -14.79
C PRO A 278 -5.40 19.03 -13.72
N ASN A 279 -6.17 20.04 -14.15
CA ASN A 279 -7.07 20.83 -13.30
C ASN A 279 -6.40 21.47 -12.05
N CYS A 280 -5.07 21.57 -12.03
CA CYS A 280 -4.35 22.28 -10.98
C CYS A 280 -4.25 23.76 -11.34
N THR A 281 -4.75 24.61 -10.46
CA THR A 281 -4.69 26.08 -10.61
C THR A 281 -3.80 26.66 -9.52
N GLY A 282 -3.00 27.68 -9.85
CA GLY A 282 -2.00 28.28 -8.94
C GLY A 282 -0.77 27.40 -8.71
#